data_AF-A0AAV2PR86-F1
#
_entry.id   AF-A0AAV2PR86-F1
#
_cell.length_a   1.000
_cell.length_b   1.000
_cell.length_c   1.000
_cell.angle_alpha   90.00
_cell.angle_beta   90.00
_cell.angle_gamma   90.00
#
_symmetry.space_group_name_H-M   'P 1'
#
loop_
_entity.id
_entity.type
_entity.pdbx_description
1 polymer ?
#
loop_
_entity_poly.entity_id
_entity_poly.type
_entity_poly.pdbx_seq_one_letter_code
_entity_poly.pdbx_strand_id
1 'polypeptide(L)'
;CPDGTTRCHSDASCIRSISGYICKCNIGYAGDGSDCGIDSDLDGWPDVDLTYCKVQDHCSADNCPARPNSGQEDSDYDGIGDACDKIVNIYTGPTNPPVTTPLDDGFCKPRKTGSCPSTSDAWKTKDSDGDGHVDSCDNCPGVTNVDQTDSDDDLAGNACDTDQDTDNDGVDDGVDNCIGVVNPDQSDADYDGIGDKCDADADDDGIPNVTDNCWLTPNPGQEDANTDGFGDVCQDDKDGDCVPDIEDICPNISAINQDGFRVFHKVIFLVGEPAPEFIISAGGSQITQTVNSATALMYGDYSFYGVDYDGTFFIEKSDDDYAGFIFGYQSSKKFYVVMWKRSNQTYWVGHNSMAIAGLQLKKVHSSTGPSEFLADALWGTKTTAQVTLLWHDSSQVPWDHATSYRWQLIHRPHIGLIRFRFLTSSGIIADSGNIYDDDIGGGRLGIYCASQAYITWASLAYSCNDLSVPQEVYDDLPLDKQVKTEVDPSKSWSGKV
;
A
#
# COMPACT_ATOMS: atom_id res chain seq x y z
N CYS A 1 15.29 22.61 -11.62
CA CYS A 1 14.79 21.49 -12.43
C CYS A 1 15.32 21.59 -13.87
N PRO A 2 15.30 20.50 -14.65
CA PRO A 2 15.75 20.49 -16.05
C PRO A 2 15.01 21.47 -16.98
N ASP A 3 13.79 21.86 -16.62
CA ASP A 3 13.00 22.90 -17.29
C ASP A 3 13.59 24.32 -17.18
N GLY A 4 14.51 24.56 -16.24
CA GLY A 4 15.06 25.88 -15.94
C GLY A 4 14.12 26.83 -15.20
N THR A 5 12.87 26.43 -14.93
CA THR A 5 11.83 27.25 -14.29
C THR A 5 11.52 26.80 -12.87
N THR A 6 11.34 25.50 -12.63
CA THR A 6 11.05 24.98 -11.29
C THR A 6 12.30 25.02 -10.42
N ARG A 7 12.17 25.62 -9.24
CA ARG A 7 13.22 25.76 -8.22
C ARG A 7 12.82 24.99 -6.97
N CYS A 8 13.52 23.89 -6.72
CA CYS A 8 13.37 23.08 -5.52
C CYS A 8 14.39 23.51 -4.46
N HIS A 9 14.10 23.18 -3.20
CA HIS A 9 15.03 23.29 -2.09
C HIS A 9 16.30 22.45 -2.36
N SER A 10 17.41 22.75 -1.65
CA SER A 10 18.64 21.94 -1.77
C SER A 10 18.45 20.50 -1.33
N ASP A 11 17.56 20.30 -0.36
CA ASP A 11 17.20 19.02 0.24
C ASP A 11 15.87 18.49 -0.34
N ALA A 12 15.58 18.87 -1.58
CA ALA A 12 14.43 18.39 -2.34
C ALA A 12 14.86 17.85 -3.71
N SER A 13 14.15 16.81 -4.13
CA SER A 13 14.25 16.24 -5.46
C SER A 13 13.28 16.92 -6.41
N CYS A 14 13.76 17.11 -7.64
CA CYS A 14 12.96 17.62 -8.74
C CYS A 14 12.35 16.45 -9.51
N ILE A 15 11.03 16.33 -9.48
CA ILE A 15 10.28 15.20 -10.03
C ILE A 15 9.55 15.69 -11.27
N ARG A 16 9.69 14.96 -12.39
CA ARG A 16 8.97 15.28 -13.63
C ARG A 16 7.48 14.98 -13.43
N SER A 17 6.63 15.89 -13.87
CA SER A 17 5.18 15.75 -13.90
C SER A 17 4.63 16.05 -15.31
N ILE A 18 3.37 15.75 -15.56
CA ILE A 18 2.66 15.99 -16.83
C ILE A 18 2.66 17.48 -17.18
N SER A 19 2.50 18.36 -16.18
CA SER A 19 2.51 19.83 -16.34
C SER A 19 3.90 20.48 -16.17
N GLY A 20 4.97 19.69 -15.99
CA GLY A 20 6.34 20.19 -15.88
C GLY A 20 7.16 19.45 -14.82
N TYR A 21 7.50 20.14 -13.73
CA TYR A 21 8.27 19.57 -12.63
C TYR A 21 7.73 20.04 -11.28
N ILE A 22 7.61 19.12 -10.34
CA ILE A 22 7.30 19.36 -8.93
C ILE A 22 8.53 19.13 -8.07
N CYS A 23 8.48 19.63 -6.83
CA CYS A 23 9.54 19.45 -5.84
C CYS A 23 9.01 18.59 -4.70
N LYS A 24 9.80 17.61 -4.27
CA LYS A 24 9.50 16.76 -3.11
C LYS A 24 10.71 16.74 -2.19
N CYS A 25 10.53 17.01 -0.90
CA CYS A 25 11.62 16.93 0.07
C CYS A 25 12.22 15.52 0.08
N ASN A 26 13.54 15.43 0.26
CA ASN A 26 14.24 14.16 0.37
C ASN A 26 13.89 13.48 1.70
N ILE A 27 14.09 12.16 1.80
CA ILE A 27 13.88 11.41 3.05
C ILE A 27 14.77 12.00 4.16
N GLY A 28 14.18 12.25 5.33
CA GLY A 28 14.81 12.99 6.43
C GLY A 28 14.48 14.48 6.42
N TYR A 29 13.66 14.93 5.47
CA TYR A 29 13.16 16.29 5.36
C TYR A 29 11.67 16.31 5.01
N ALA A 30 10.97 17.34 5.51
CA ALA A 30 9.55 17.59 5.24
C ALA A 30 9.31 19.05 4.83
N GLY A 31 8.21 19.30 4.11
CA GLY A 31 7.87 20.59 3.53
C GLY A 31 7.25 20.49 2.14
N ASP A 32 7.03 21.63 1.49
CA ASP A 32 6.40 21.72 0.16
C ASP A 32 7.37 21.45 -1.02
N GLY A 33 8.58 20.99 -0.73
CA GLY A 33 9.66 20.77 -1.69
C GLY A 33 10.38 22.04 -2.16
N SER A 34 9.79 23.22 -1.98
CA SER A 34 10.44 24.51 -2.24
C SER A 34 11.10 25.09 -0.99
N ASP A 35 10.57 24.76 0.17
CA ASP A 35 11.17 24.92 1.49
C ASP A 35 11.11 23.55 2.20
N CYS A 36 12.24 23.05 2.70
CA CYS A 36 12.31 21.76 3.39
C CYS A 36 13.07 21.91 4.70
N GLY A 37 12.48 21.44 5.79
CA GLY A 37 13.09 21.33 7.12
C GLY A 37 13.47 19.90 7.45
N ILE A 38 14.27 19.73 8.51
CA ILE A 38 14.58 18.40 9.05
C ILE A 38 13.29 17.74 9.54
N ASP A 39 13.14 16.47 9.21
CA ASP A 39 12.10 15.57 9.70
C ASP A 39 12.82 14.41 10.41
N SER A 40 12.86 14.49 11.75
CA SER A 40 13.68 13.60 12.57
C SER A 40 13.11 12.19 12.68
N ASP A 41 11.78 12.06 12.67
CA ASP A 41 11.09 10.78 12.87
C ASP A 41 10.42 10.23 11.61
N LEU A 42 10.60 10.92 10.47
CA LEU A 42 10.25 10.46 9.12
C LEU A 42 8.74 10.32 8.93
N ASP A 43 7.96 11.19 9.56
CA ASP A 43 6.50 11.13 9.51
C ASP A 43 5.87 12.17 8.57
N GLY A 44 6.71 12.94 7.86
CA GLY A 44 6.29 13.94 6.89
C GLY A 44 6.01 15.31 7.49
N TRP A 45 6.29 15.55 8.78
CA TRP A 45 6.20 16.87 9.40
C TRP A 45 7.58 17.39 9.84
N PRO A 46 7.93 18.65 9.56
CA PRO A 46 9.24 19.17 9.92
C PRO A 46 9.34 19.45 11.42
N ASP A 47 10.51 19.28 12.02
CA ASP A 47 10.77 19.53 13.45
C ASP A 47 10.46 20.99 13.89
N VAL A 48 10.37 21.92 12.93
CA VAL A 48 10.13 23.35 13.13
C VAL A 48 9.27 23.94 12.01
N ASP A 49 8.59 25.05 12.32
CA ASP A 49 7.79 25.80 11.32
C ASP A 49 8.65 26.30 10.16
N LEU A 50 8.18 26.05 8.93
CA LEU A 50 8.80 26.52 7.70
C LEU A 50 8.22 27.87 7.28
N THR A 51 9.10 28.83 6.99
CA THR A 51 8.69 30.23 6.76
C THR A 51 8.42 30.53 5.29
N TYR A 52 9.04 29.81 4.36
CA TYR A 52 9.02 30.10 2.92
C TYR A 52 8.17 29.13 2.11
N CYS A 53 7.45 28.22 2.77
CA CYS A 53 6.46 27.39 2.13
C CYS A 53 5.42 28.24 1.38
N LYS A 54 5.15 27.83 0.15
CA LYS A 54 4.15 28.41 -0.75
C LYS A 54 2.79 27.76 -0.55
N VAL A 55 2.77 26.50 -0.12
CA VAL A 55 1.60 25.72 0.25
C VAL A 55 1.75 25.33 1.72
N GLN A 56 0.70 25.48 2.53
CA GLN A 56 0.79 25.24 3.98
C GLN A 56 0.78 23.75 4.37
N ASP A 57 0.73 22.85 3.40
CA ASP A 57 0.72 21.43 3.63
C ASP A 57 2.13 20.94 4.03
N HIS A 58 2.23 20.12 5.08
CA HIS A 58 3.50 19.60 5.62
C HIS A 58 4.56 20.66 6.01
N CYS A 59 4.14 21.89 6.37
CA CYS A 59 5.06 23.00 6.67
C CYS A 59 5.00 23.53 8.10
N SER A 60 4.10 23.02 8.92
CA SER A 60 3.99 23.38 10.34
C SER A 60 4.88 22.47 11.18
N ALA A 61 5.38 23.00 12.30
CA ALA A 61 6.20 22.22 13.22
C ALA A 61 5.47 20.95 13.67
N ASP A 62 6.23 19.87 13.76
CA ASP A 62 5.75 18.61 14.31
C ASP A 62 5.38 18.77 15.79
N ASN A 63 4.16 18.33 16.16
CA ASN A 63 3.67 18.32 17.53
C ASN A 63 4.16 17.10 18.35
N CYS A 64 4.86 16.13 17.72
CA CYS A 64 5.63 15.08 18.39
C CYS A 64 6.97 14.72 17.68
N PRO A 65 7.99 15.61 17.66
CA PRO A 65 9.25 15.51 16.86
C PRO A 65 10.16 14.28 17.01
N ALA A 66 9.78 13.30 17.82
CA ALA A 66 10.55 12.09 18.09
C ALA A 66 9.69 10.82 18.09
N ARG A 67 8.41 10.91 17.71
CA ARG A 67 7.48 9.79 17.69
C ARG A 67 6.53 9.97 16.51
N PRO A 68 6.67 9.15 15.45
CA PRO A 68 5.91 9.33 14.23
C PRO A 68 4.41 9.39 14.49
N ASN A 69 3.79 10.46 14.02
CA ASN A 69 2.38 10.71 14.18
C ASN A 69 1.82 11.49 12.99
N SER A 70 2.02 10.99 11.77
CA SER A 70 1.81 11.69 10.50
C SER A 70 0.45 12.36 10.27
N GLY A 71 -0.56 12.06 11.11
CA GLY A 71 -1.86 12.74 11.14
C GLY A 71 -1.92 14.01 12.01
N GLN A 72 -0.90 14.29 12.82
CA GLN A 72 -0.79 15.40 13.76
C GLN A 72 -1.99 15.58 14.68
N GLU A 73 -2.72 14.51 15.01
CA GLU A 73 -3.90 14.61 15.86
C GLU A 73 -3.52 15.19 17.24
N ASP A 74 -4.24 16.24 17.65
CA ASP A 74 -4.09 16.95 18.92
C ASP A 74 -5.50 17.23 19.45
N SER A 75 -5.97 16.35 20.33
CA SER A 75 -7.36 16.31 20.77
C SER A 75 -7.74 17.47 21.71
N ASP A 76 -6.80 17.99 22.49
CA ASP A 76 -7.06 19.07 23.46
C ASP A 76 -6.47 20.43 23.06
N TYR A 77 -5.79 20.48 21.92
CA TYR A 77 -5.25 21.67 21.27
C TYR A 77 -4.22 22.40 22.14
N ASP A 78 -3.45 21.66 22.94
CA ASP A 78 -2.38 22.22 23.77
C ASP A 78 -1.04 22.37 23.02
N GLY A 79 -0.99 21.87 21.78
CA GLY A 79 0.18 21.89 20.90
C GLY A 79 1.12 20.69 21.08
N ILE A 80 0.73 19.69 21.88
CA ILE A 80 1.40 18.40 22.01
C ILE A 80 0.50 17.36 21.36
N GLY A 81 1.01 16.64 20.35
CA GLY A 81 0.22 15.64 19.65
C GLY A 81 -0.22 14.49 20.56
N ASP A 82 -1.38 13.91 20.28
CA ASP A 82 -1.97 12.79 21.02
C ASP A 82 -0.99 11.60 21.15
N ALA A 83 -0.08 11.47 20.18
CA ALA A 83 0.95 10.45 20.15
C ALA A 83 1.97 10.58 21.30
N CYS A 84 2.32 11.79 21.70
CA CYS A 84 3.34 12.03 22.73
C CYS A 84 2.79 12.76 23.97
N ASP A 85 1.50 13.12 23.95
CA ASP A 85 0.82 13.69 25.08
C ASP A 85 0.52 12.64 26.16
N LYS A 86 0.86 13.00 27.41
CA LYS A 86 0.67 12.18 28.61
C LYS A 86 -0.59 12.55 29.37
N ILE A 87 -1.23 13.68 29.04
CA ILE A 87 -2.35 14.25 29.78
C ILE A 87 -3.50 14.57 28.82
N VAL A 88 -3.94 13.56 28.06
CA VAL A 88 -5.09 13.61 27.14
C VAL A 88 -6.45 13.87 27.83
N ASN A 89 -6.49 14.42 29.05
CA ASN A 89 -7.69 14.56 29.87
C ASN A 89 -7.71 15.81 30.77
N ILE A 90 -8.13 16.97 30.22
CA ILE A 90 -8.94 17.96 30.99
C ILE A 90 -10.21 18.44 30.26
N TYR A 91 -10.39 18.22 28.95
CA TYR A 91 -11.66 18.58 28.29
C TYR A 91 -12.36 17.38 27.64
N THR A 92 -13.22 16.71 28.42
CA THR A 92 -14.27 15.83 27.89
C THR A 92 -15.40 16.66 27.29
N GLY A 93 -15.14 17.24 26.11
CA GLY A 93 -16.18 17.50 25.11
C GLY A 93 -16.46 16.22 24.31
N PRO A 94 -17.56 16.11 23.56
CA PRO A 94 -17.87 14.90 22.80
C PRO A 94 -16.97 14.87 21.55
N THR A 95 -15.73 14.41 21.70
CA THR A 95 -14.88 14.04 20.56
C THR A 95 -15.13 12.58 20.22
N ASN A 96 -15.17 12.29 18.91
CA ASN A 96 -15.36 10.95 18.41
C ASN A 96 -14.26 10.03 18.97
N PRO A 97 -14.59 8.83 19.46
CA PRO A 97 -13.58 7.89 19.91
C PRO A 97 -12.61 7.57 18.75
N PRO A 98 -11.33 7.28 19.03
CA PRO A 98 -10.45 6.68 18.05
C PRO A 98 -11.16 5.45 17.44
N VAL A 99 -11.09 5.35 16.12
CA VAL A 99 -11.79 4.31 15.35
C VAL A 99 -11.07 2.99 15.61
N THR A 100 -11.48 2.30 16.68
CA THR A 100 -10.97 0.98 17.10
C THR A 100 -11.76 -0.18 16.47
N THR A 101 -12.91 0.13 15.90
CA THR A 101 -13.64 -0.74 14.99
C THR A 101 -13.18 -0.44 13.58
N PRO A 102 -13.28 -1.38 12.61
CA PRO A 102 -13.41 -0.97 11.21
C PRO A 102 -14.40 0.19 11.15
N LEU A 103 -14.24 1.13 10.22
CA LEU A 103 -15.37 1.97 9.86
C LEU A 103 -16.49 1.01 9.43
N ASP A 104 -17.36 0.63 10.35
CA ASP A 104 -18.67 0.09 10.05
C ASP A 104 -19.51 1.31 9.66
N ASP A 105 -19.11 1.94 8.55
CA ASP A 105 -19.79 3.05 7.90
C ASP A 105 -20.98 2.57 7.05
N GLY A 106 -21.38 1.30 7.23
CA GLY A 106 -22.23 0.59 6.30
C GLY A 106 -21.39 0.22 5.09
N PHE A 107 -20.79 -0.96 5.20
CA PHE A 107 -19.73 -1.62 4.40
C PHE A 107 -19.78 -1.52 2.86
N CYS A 108 -20.78 -0.86 2.26
CA CYS A 108 -21.11 -0.92 0.83
C CYS A 108 -21.23 0.44 0.16
N LYS A 109 -20.23 1.29 0.39
CA LYS A 109 -20.11 2.54 -0.36
C LYS A 109 -18.66 2.77 -0.75
N PRO A 110 -18.31 2.58 -2.04
CA PRO A 110 -17.28 3.40 -2.66
C PRO A 110 -17.54 4.85 -2.26
N ARG A 111 -16.59 5.40 -1.53
CA ARG A 111 -16.71 6.76 -1.04
C ARG A 111 -16.50 7.68 -2.22
N LYS A 112 -17.49 8.53 -2.48
CA LYS A 112 -17.30 9.75 -3.25
C LYS A 112 -16.16 10.56 -2.62
N THR A 113 -15.00 10.59 -3.24
CA THR A 113 -14.06 11.68 -3.11
C THR A 113 -14.53 12.80 -4.04
N GLY A 114 -15.44 13.63 -3.54
CA GLY A 114 -15.77 14.90 -4.18
C GLY A 114 -16.95 14.91 -5.16
N SER A 115 -17.09 16.08 -5.78
CA SER A 115 -18.31 16.54 -6.47
C SER A 115 -18.43 15.99 -7.89
N CYS A 116 -17.90 14.79 -8.16
CA CYS A 116 -17.95 14.18 -9.48
C CYS A 116 -19.40 13.84 -9.85
N PRO A 117 -19.92 14.34 -10.98
CA PRO A 117 -21.22 13.98 -11.50
C PRO A 117 -21.06 12.79 -12.46
N SER A 118 -20.89 11.57 -11.97
CA SER A 118 -21.04 10.39 -12.83
C SER A 118 -22.50 9.96 -12.94
N THR A 119 -22.80 9.35 -14.07
CA THR A 119 -24.11 8.90 -14.53
C THR A 119 -24.58 7.65 -13.76
N SER A 120 -25.65 7.83 -13.00
CA SER A 120 -26.43 6.81 -12.29
C SER A 120 -25.71 6.06 -11.15
N ASP A 121 -26.19 6.30 -9.93
CA ASP A 121 -25.86 5.54 -8.71
C ASP A 121 -26.40 4.08 -8.75
N ALA A 122 -26.61 3.49 -9.93
CA ALA A 122 -27.30 2.20 -10.08
C ALA A 122 -26.51 1.03 -9.49
N TRP A 123 -25.17 1.04 -9.62
CA TRP A 123 -24.28 0.01 -9.07
C TRP A 123 -24.36 -0.09 -7.53
N LYS A 124 -24.70 1.01 -6.82
CA LYS A 124 -24.81 1.05 -5.33
C LYS A 124 -25.93 0.21 -4.74
N THR A 125 -26.84 -0.27 -5.59
CA THR A 125 -28.02 -1.02 -5.18
C THR A 125 -28.20 -2.31 -5.99
N LYS A 126 -27.22 -2.65 -6.83
CA LYS A 126 -27.22 -3.88 -7.60
C LYS A 126 -26.93 -5.03 -6.63
N ASP A 127 -27.82 -6.01 -6.64
CA ASP A 127 -27.77 -7.25 -5.87
C ASP A 127 -28.15 -8.33 -6.91
N SER A 128 -27.12 -8.83 -7.58
CA SER A 128 -27.24 -9.62 -8.80
C SER A 128 -27.78 -11.03 -8.54
N ASP A 129 -27.50 -11.58 -7.36
CA ASP A 129 -27.88 -12.95 -6.99
C ASP A 129 -29.05 -13.02 -5.98
N GLY A 130 -29.44 -11.89 -5.39
CA GLY A 130 -30.58 -11.74 -4.50
C GLY A 130 -30.35 -12.31 -3.09
N ASP A 131 -29.10 -12.42 -2.64
CA ASP A 131 -28.75 -12.97 -1.34
C ASP A 131 -28.86 -11.96 -0.18
N GLY A 132 -29.00 -10.67 -0.51
CA GLY A 132 -29.18 -9.57 0.42
C GLY A 132 -27.92 -8.75 0.69
N HIS A 133 -26.79 -9.08 0.04
CA HIS A 133 -25.61 -8.24 -0.08
C HIS A 133 -25.62 -7.56 -1.45
N VAL A 134 -25.12 -6.32 -1.52
CA VAL A 134 -24.99 -5.64 -2.83
C VAL A 134 -23.67 -6.06 -3.46
N ASP A 135 -23.61 -6.12 -4.79
CA ASP A 135 -22.46 -6.63 -5.56
C ASP A 135 -21.12 -6.03 -5.09
N SER A 136 -21.09 -4.74 -4.71
CA SER A 136 -19.87 -4.06 -4.21
C SER A 136 -19.36 -4.54 -2.84
N CYS A 137 -20.07 -5.45 -2.19
CA CYS A 137 -19.78 -6.01 -0.86
C CYS A 137 -19.94 -7.52 -0.79
N ASP A 138 -20.43 -8.11 -1.86
CA ASP A 138 -20.68 -9.51 -1.94
C ASP A 138 -19.38 -10.18 -2.36
N ASN A 139 -18.85 -11.07 -1.53
CA ASN A 139 -17.67 -11.85 -1.88
C ASN A 139 -17.96 -12.95 -2.91
N CYS A 140 -19.22 -13.10 -3.34
CA CYS A 140 -19.63 -13.90 -4.49
C CYS A 140 -20.81 -13.25 -5.27
N PRO A 141 -20.62 -12.12 -5.98
CA PRO A 141 -21.71 -11.34 -6.59
C PRO A 141 -22.63 -12.11 -7.57
N GLY A 142 -22.15 -13.24 -8.09
CA GLY A 142 -22.90 -14.11 -9.00
C GLY A 142 -23.52 -15.37 -8.35
N VAL A 143 -23.29 -15.62 -7.05
CA VAL A 143 -23.61 -16.90 -6.38
C VAL A 143 -24.09 -16.70 -4.95
N THR A 144 -25.39 -16.91 -4.73
CA THR A 144 -26.06 -16.69 -3.43
C THR A 144 -25.31 -17.30 -2.25
N ASN A 145 -24.86 -16.46 -1.32
CA ASN A 145 -24.08 -16.86 -0.15
C ASN A 145 -24.25 -15.87 1.03
N VAL A 146 -25.48 -15.81 1.55
CA VAL A 146 -25.90 -14.91 2.66
C VAL A 146 -24.92 -14.83 3.85
N ASP A 147 -24.17 -15.90 4.13
CA ASP A 147 -23.23 -15.98 5.24
C ASP A 147 -21.84 -15.41 4.96
N GLN A 148 -21.51 -15.11 3.69
CA GLN A 148 -20.28 -14.46 3.23
C GLN A 148 -19.01 -15.12 3.79
N THR A 149 -19.06 -16.44 3.98
CA THR A 149 -17.93 -17.17 4.56
C THR A 149 -16.78 -17.23 3.58
N ASP A 150 -15.58 -16.92 4.06
CA ASP A 150 -14.31 -16.94 3.33
C ASP A 150 -13.32 -17.69 4.24
N SER A 151 -12.78 -18.82 3.76
CA SER A 151 -11.99 -19.74 4.59
C SER A 151 -10.49 -19.50 4.53
N ASP A 152 -10.00 -18.80 3.51
CA ASP A 152 -8.58 -18.54 3.34
C ASP A 152 -8.22 -17.07 3.14
N ASP A 153 -9.18 -16.20 3.42
CA ASP A 153 -9.04 -14.76 3.57
C ASP A 153 -8.55 -14.10 2.27
N ASP A 154 -9.04 -14.55 1.12
CA ASP A 154 -8.71 -14.02 -0.20
C ASP A 154 -9.76 -13.03 -0.74
N LEU A 155 -10.93 -12.91 -0.10
CA LEU A 155 -12.13 -12.14 -0.52
C LEU A 155 -12.98 -12.79 -1.62
N ALA A 156 -12.68 -14.01 -2.04
CA ALA A 156 -13.62 -14.87 -2.73
C ALA A 156 -14.39 -15.69 -1.68
N GLY A 157 -15.71 -15.58 -1.68
CA GLY A 157 -16.53 -16.36 -0.75
C GLY A 157 -16.46 -17.85 -1.09
N ASN A 158 -16.56 -18.72 -0.09
CA ASN A 158 -16.56 -20.18 -0.22
C ASN A 158 -17.56 -20.74 -1.27
N ALA A 159 -18.58 -19.95 -1.65
CA ALA A 159 -19.58 -20.35 -2.64
C ALA A 159 -19.09 -20.22 -4.10
N CYS A 160 -18.14 -19.33 -4.35
CA CYS A 160 -17.56 -19.01 -5.65
C CYS A 160 -16.05 -19.25 -5.73
N ASP A 161 -15.38 -19.40 -4.58
CA ASP A 161 -13.99 -19.81 -4.45
C ASP A 161 -13.80 -21.23 -5.00
N THR A 162 -12.89 -21.34 -5.97
CA THR A 162 -12.52 -22.58 -6.65
C THR A 162 -11.06 -22.96 -6.40
N ASP A 163 -10.31 -22.15 -5.64
CA ASP A 163 -8.85 -22.16 -5.57
C ASP A 163 -8.19 -22.23 -6.98
N GLN A 164 -8.85 -21.72 -8.02
CA GLN A 164 -8.35 -21.68 -9.40
C GLN A 164 -8.17 -20.23 -9.83
N ASP A 165 -6.95 -19.90 -10.25
CA ASP A 165 -6.53 -18.59 -10.73
C ASP A 165 -5.71 -18.85 -12.00
N THR A 166 -6.38 -18.74 -13.16
CA THR A 166 -5.83 -19.17 -14.45
C THR A 166 -4.65 -18.31 -14.89
N ASP A 167 -4.62 -17.03 -14.55
CA ASP A 167 -3.59 -16.08 -14.98
C ASP A 167 -2.59 -15.67 -13.88
N ASN A 168 -2.81 -16.11 -12.65
CA ASN A 168 -2.00 -15.92 -11.44
C ASN A 168 -2.01 -14.48 -10.88
N ASP A 169 -3.05 -13.71 -11.14
CA ASP A 169 -3.17 -12.33 -10.67
C ASP A 169 -3.61 -12.23 -9.20
N GLY A 170 -4.17 -13.31 -8.65
CA GLY A 170 -4.63 -13.42 -7.27
C GLY A 170 -6.12 -13.24 -7.07
N VAL A 171 -6.89 -13.19 -8.16
CA VAL A 171 -8.35 -13.21 -8.19
C VAL A 171 -8.80 -14.57 -8.70
N ASP A 172 -9.77 -15.16 -8.03
CA ASP A 172 -10.26 -16.48 -8.35
C ASP A 172 -11.11 -16.46 -9.64
N ASP A 173 -10.96 -17.47 -10.52
CA ASP A 173 -11.65 -17.58 -11.82
C ASP A 173 -13.18 -17.40 -11.72
N GLY A 174 -13.77 -17.69 -10.55
CA GLY A 174 -15.20 -17.57 -10.26
C GLY A 174 -15.69 -16.13 -10.04
N VAL A 175 -14.78 -15.21 -9.71
CA VAL A 175 -15.03 -13.78 -9.44
C VAL A 175 -14.17 -12.84 -10.28
N ASP A 176 -13.24 -13.36 -11.08
CA ASP A 176 -12.37 -12.60 -11.97
C ASP A 176 -13.11 -12.11 -13.23
N ASN A 177 -13.14 -10.78 -13.41
CA ASN A 177 -13.75 -10.12 -14.58
C ASN A 177 -12.90 -10.26 -15.86
N CYS A 178 -11.70 -10.83 -15.78
CA CYS A 178 -10.77 -11.03 -16.89
C CYS A 178 -9.99 -12.36 -16.94
N ILE A 179 -10.43 -13.44 -16.28
CA ILE A 179 -9.97 -14.88 -16.25
C ILE A 179 -8.60 -15.27 -16.87
N GLY A 180 -8.29 -14.84 -18.10
CA GLY A 180 -7.04 -15.12 -18.79
C GLY A 180 -6.08 -13.92 -18.96
N VAL A 181 -6.35 -12.77 -18.33
CA VAL A 181 -5.59 -11.52 -18.47
C VAL A 181 -5.39 -10.85 -17.12
N VAL A 182 -4.16 -10.97 -16.60
CA VAL A 182 -3.74 -10.43 -15.30
C VAL A 182 -4.21 -8.99 -15.07
N ASN A 183 -5.08 -8.80 -14.09
CA ASN A 183 -5.62 -7.52 -13.65
C ASN A 183 -6.04 -7.56 -12.16
N PRO A 184 -5.08 -7.67 -11.23
CA PRO A 184 -5.39 -7.86 -9.81
C PRO A 184 -6.31 -6.78 -9.21
N ASP A 185 -6.31 -5.57 -9.78
CA ASP A 185 -7.13 -4.42 -9.38
C ASP A 185 -8.61 -4.53 -9.80
N GLN A 186 -8.92 -5.41 -10.76
CA GLN A 186 -10.27 -5.69 -11.28
C GLN A 186 -11.01 -4.43 -11.77
N SER A 187 -10.29 -3.44 -12.32
CA SER A 187 -10.92 -2.25 -12.90
C SER A 187 -11.91 -2.60 -14.01
N ASP A 188 -13.04 -1.89 -14.00
CA ASP A 188 -14.20 -2.05 -14.87
C ASP A 188 -14.90 -0.67 -14.94
N ALA A 189 -14.49 0.16 -15.89
CA ALA A 189 -14.83 1.59 -15.92
C ALA A 189 -16.30 1.85 -16.30
N ASP A 190 -16.92 0.97 -17.10
CA ASP A 190 -18.34 1.05 -17.48
C ASP A 190 -19.29 0.22 -16.58
N TYR A 191 -18.74 -0.65 -15.73
CA TYR A 191 -19.44 -1.54 -14.80
C TYR A 191 -20.31 -2.61 -15.51
N ASP A 192 -19.90 -3.07 -16.69
CA ASP A 192 -20.61 -4.11 -17.43
C ASP A 192 -20.26 -5.55 -16.96
N GLY A 193 -19.20 -5.68 -16.15
CA GLY A 193 -18.70 -6.94 -15.59
C GLY A 193 -17.57 -7.59 -16.40
N ILE A 194 -17.05 -6.93 -17.44
CA ILE A 194 -15.84 -7.29 -18.18
C ILE A 194 -14.74 -6.31 -17.76
N GLY A 195 -13.59 -6.81 -17.30
CA GLY A 195 -12.53 -5.91 -16.84
C GLY A 195 -11.86 -5.12 -17.96
N ASP A 196 -11.38 -3.92 -17.64
CA ASP A 196 -10.76 -2.97 -18.57
C ASP A 196 -9.64 -3.59 -19.43
N LYS A 197 -8.90 -4.57 -18.87
CA LYS A 197 -7.78 -5.24 -19.55
C LYS A 197 -8.23 -6.21 -20.64
N CYS A 198 -9.45 -6.73 -20.55
CA CYS A 198 -10.01 -7.70 -21.48
C CYS A 198 -11.24 -7.16 -22.23
N ASP A 199 -11.68 -5.94 -21.94
CA ASP A 199 -12.66 -5.20 -22.73
C ASP A 199 -12.03 -4.56 -23.98
N ALA A 200 -12.80 -4.52 -25.07
CA ALA A 200 -12.44 -3.83 -26.31
C ALA A 200 -12.89 -2.36 -26.36
N ASP A 201 -13.80 -1.94 -25.47
CA ASP A 201 -14.49 -0.64 -25.37
C ASP A 201 -14.80 -0.38 -23.87
N ALA A 202 -13.77 -0.06 -23.08
CA ALA A 202 -13.82 -0.13 -21.61
C ALA A 202 -14.74 0.91 -20.94
N ASP A 203 -15.19 1.92 -21.70
CA ASP A 203 -16.09 2.97 -21.20
C ASP A 203 -17.47 2.97 -21.90
N ASP A 204 -17.78 1.95 -22.70
CA ASP A 204 -19.02 1.74 -23.50
C ASP A 204 -19.50 3.02 -24.23
N ASP A 205 -18.57 3.84 -24.73
CA ASP A 205 -18.89 5.07 -25.44
C ASP A 205 -19.13 4.84 -26.96
N GLY A 206 -18.75 3.65 -27.44
CA GLY A 206 -18.88 3.17 -28.81
C GLY A 206 -17.63 3.34 -29.67
N ILE A 207 -16.51 3.80 -29.10
CA ILE A 207 -15.20 3.93 -29.74
C ILE A 207 -14.23 2.89 -29.14
N PRO A 208 -13.69 1.95 -29.94
CA PRO A 208 -12.79 0.93 -29.39
C PRO A 208 -11.52 1.52 -28.76
N ASN A 209 -11.07 0.95 -27.64
CA ASN A 209 -9.91 1.36 -26.82
C ASN A 209 -8.67 1.73 -27.65
N VAL A 210 -8.38 0.97 -28.72
CA VAL A 210 -7.22 1.17 -29.59
C VAL A 210 -7.25 2.46 -30.42
N THR A 211 -8.41 3.10 -30.52
CA THR A 211 -8.67 4.32 -31.29
C THR A 211 -9.25 5.45 -30.45
N ASP A 212 -9.49 5.20 -29.16
CA ASP A 212 -10.04 6.15 -28.22
C ASP A 212 -8.96 7.07 -27.64
N ASN A 213 -9.20 8.39 -27.64
CA ASN A 213 -8.30 9.37 -27.02
C ASN A 213 -8.55 9.58 -25.50
N CYS A 214 -9.59 8.94 -24.93
CA CYS A 214 -9.95 8.86 -23.52
C CYS A 214 -10.56 7.48 -23.17
N TRP A 215 -9.86 6.39 -23.44
CA TRP A 215 -10.35 4.99 -23.32
C TRP A 215 -10.96 4.52 -21.97
N LEU A 216 -10.93 5.33 -20.90
CA LEU A 216 -11.55 5.05 -19.60
C LEU A 216 -12.66 6.04 -19.24
N THR A 217 -12.88 7.06 -20.06
CA THR A 217 -13.78 8.17 -19.76
C THR A 217 -14.65 8.52 -20.98
N PRO A 218 -15.96 8.25 -20.92
CA PRO A 218 -16.83 8.31 -22.10
C PRO A 218 -16.78 9.66 -22.81
N ASN A 219 -16.36 9.68 -24.07
CA ASN A 219 -16.32 10.86 -24.92
C ASN A 219 -16.57 10.55 -26.41
N PRO A 220 -17.81 10.18 -26.82
CA PRO A 220 -18.08 9.71 -28.19
C PRO A 220 -17.78 10.75 -29.31
N GLY A 221 -17.59 12.01 -28.93
CA GLY A 221 -17.20 13.12 -29.81
C GLY A 221 -15.70 13.18 -30.11
N GLN A 222 -14.86 12.52 -29.30
CA GLN A 222 -13.40 12.45 -29.43
C GLN A 222 -12.76 13.84 -29.62
N GLU A 223 -13.29 14.85 -28.93
CA GLU A 223 -12.73 16.20 -28.97
C GLU A 223 -11.30 16.21 -28.41
N ASP A 224 -10.35 16.73 -29.19
CA ASP A 224 -8.95 16.97 -28.84
C ASP A 224 -8.55 18.31 -29.47
N ALA A 225 -8.68 19.39 -28.71
CA ALA A 225 -8.48 20.75 -29.21
C ALA A 225 -7.00 21.11 -29.41
N ASN A 226 -6.10 20.47 -28.65
CA ASN A 226 -4.66 20.76 -28.66
C ASN A 226 -3.87 19.81 -29.60
N THR A 227 -4.51 18.74 -30.09
CA THR A 227 -3.98 17.70 -30.98
C THR A 227 -2.79 16.92 -30.42
N ASP A 228 -2.73 16.73 -29.11
CA ASP A 228 -1.69 15.95 -28.45
C ASP A 228 -1.99 14.45 -28.38
N GLY A 229 -3.19 14.04 -28.79
CA GLY A 229 -3.65 12.66 -28.80
C GLY A 229 -4.38 12.23 -27.53
N PHE A 230 -4.52 13.10 -26.53
CA PHE A 230 -5.39 12.92 -25.38
C PHE A 230 -6.67 13.75 -25.58
N GLY A 231 -7.82 13.17 -25.27
CA GLY A 231 -9.09 13.89 -25.41
C GLY A 231 -9.23 14.99 -24.35
N ASP A 232 -9.96 16.05 -24.71
CA ASP A 232 -10.19 17.22 -23.86
C ASP A 232 -10.85 16.84 -22.51
N VAL A 233 -11.58 15.72 -22.46
CA VAL A 233 -12.33 15.25 -21.28
C VAL A 233 -11.41 14.61 -20.23
N CYS A 234 -10.35 13.90 -20.65
CA CYS A 234 -9.46 13.14 -19.77
C CYS A 234 -8.03 13.70 -19.73
N GLN A 235 -7.85 14.95 -20.15
CA GLN A 235 -6.53 15.59 -20.33
C GLN A 235 -5.67 15.59 -19.06
N ASP A 236 -6.29 15.79 -17.89
CA ASP A 236 -5.62 15.94 -16.58
C ASP A 236 -6.15 14.94 -15.53
N ASP A 237 -7.06 14.05 -15.92
CA ASP A 237 -7.77 13.07 -15.08
C ASP A 237 -8.18 11.92 -16.00
N LYS A 238 -7.33 10.90 -16.10
CA LYS A 238 -7.47 9.84 -17.11
C LYS A 238 -8.60 8.86 -16.83
N ASP A 239 -8.81 8.52 -15.57
CA ASP A 239 -9.80 7.52 -15.16
C ASP A 239 -11.11 8.14 -14.65
N GLY A 240 -11.23 9.47 -14.74
CA GLY A 240 -12.47 10.21 -14.54
C GLY A 240 -12.93 10.21 -13.08
N ASP A 241 -12.00 10.03 -12.15
CA ASP A 241 -12.27 9.83 -10.74
C ASP A 241 -12.32 11.14 -9.92
N CYS A 242 -12.11 12.28 -10.61
CA CYS A 242 -12.03 13.62 -10.06
C CYS A 242 -10.77 13.93 -9.22
N VAL A 243 -9.73 13.11 -9.29
CA VAL A 243 -8.39 13.37 -8.76
C VAL A 243 -7.46 13.59 -9.95
N PRO A 244 -6.84 14.78 -10.07
CA PRO A 244 -5.93 15.01 -11.18
C PRO A 244 -4.77 14.01 -11.21
N ASP A 245 -4.34 13.56 -12.38
CA ASP A 245 -3.26 12.58 -12.61
C ASP A 245 -1.96 12.85 -11.80
N ILE A 246 -1.72 14.12 -11.44
CA ILE A 246 -0.55 14.56 -10.67
C ILE A 246 -0.68 14.34 -9.16
N GLU A 247 -1.91 14.32 -8.66
CA GLU A 247 -2.28 14.06 -7.26
C GLU A 247 -2.75 12.61 -7.05
N ASP A 248 -3.11 11.92 -8.14
CA ASP A 248 -3.56 10.54 -8.13
C ASP A 248 -2.40 9.55 -7.98
N ILE A 249 -2.58 8.60 -7.07
CA ILE A 249 -1.63 7.51 -6.81
C ILE A 249 -1.73 6.38 -7.85
N CYS A 250 -2.87 6.25 -8.54
CA CYS A 250 -3.10 5.29 -9.61
C CYS A 250 -3.94 5.90 -10.75
N PRO A 251 -3.33 6.74 -11.62
CA PRO A 251 -4.03 7.50 -12.68
C PRO A 251 -4.69 6.71 -13.82
N ASN A 252 -4.90 5.41 -13.66
CA ASN A 252 -5.65 4.59 -14.62
C ASN A 252 -6.59 3.62 -13.86
N ILE A 253 -6.89 3.88 -12.60
CA ILE A 253 -7.68 3.03 -11.70
C ILE A 253 -8.52 3.96 -10.82
N SER A 254 -9.73 4.27 -11.27
CA SER A 254 -10.63 5.21 -10.61
C SER A 254 -11.01 4.83 -9.17
N ALA A 255 -10.84 3.54 -8.81
CA ALA A 255 -11.08 3.05 -7.47
C ALA A 255 -9.98 3.42 -6.46
N ILE A 256 -8.77 3.75 -6.92
CA ILE A 256 -7.55 3.91 -6.09
C ILE A 256 -6.92 5.29 -6.30
N ASN A 257 -7.34 6.29 -5.53
CA ASN A 257 -6.93 7.67 -5.79
C ASN A 257 -6.28 8.41 -4.63
N GLN A 258 -6.24 7.77 -3.46
CA GLN A 258 -5.58 8.27 -2.26
C GLN A 258 -4.97 7.11 -1.51
N ASP A 259 -3.86 7.37 -0.85
CA ASP A 259 -3.22 6.40 0.01
C ASP A 259 -3.96 6.23 1.36
N GLY A 260 -3.62 5.14 2.04
CA GLY A 260 -4.10 4.83 3.38
C GLY A 260 -4.96 3.57 3.47
N PHE A 261 -4.84 2.87 4.60
CA PHE A 261 -5.61 1.68 4.93
C PHE A 261 -6.91 2.07 5.62
N ARG A 262 -7.87 2.58 4.85
CA ARG A 262 -9.20 2.99 5.38
C ARG A 262 -10.11 1.79 5.61
N VAL A 263 -10.10 0.87 4.65
CA VAL A 263 -10.70 -0.46 4.74
C VAL A 263 -9.57 -1.46 4.91
N PHE A 264 -9.76 -2.42 5.80
CA PHE A 264 -8.72 -3.38 6.12
C PHE A 264 -9.31 -4.67 6.67
N HIS A 265 -8.55 -5.74 6.44
CA HIS A 265 -8.83 -7.09 6.89
C HIS A 265 -7.68 -7.56 7.79
N LYS A 266 -7.91 -8.62 8.56
CA LYS A 266 -6.93 -9.15 9.50
C LYS A 266 -6.90 -10.66 9.43
N VAL A 267 -5.70 -11.22 9.37
CA VAL A 267 -5.48 -12.67 9.49
C VAL A 267 -4.69 -12.93 10.76
N ILE A 268 -5.16 -13.87 11.57
CA ILE A 268 -4.49 -14.33 12.79
C ILE A 268 -4.03 -15.77 12.56
N PHE A 269 -2.72 -15.97 12.48
CA PHE A 269 -2.14 -17.26 12.10
C PHE A 269 -2.15 -18.30 13.21
N LEU A 270 -2.26 -17.86 14.47
CA LEU A 270 -2.23 -18.75 15.62
C LEU A 270 -3.30 -18.39 16.65
N VAL A 271 -4.22 -19.32 16.87
CA VAL A 271 -5.26 -19.21 17.91
C VAL A 271 -4.68 -19.60 19.28
N GLY A 272 -5.00 -18.83 20.31
CA GLY A 272 -4.60 -19.10 21.70
C GLY A 272 -3.58 -18.11 22.27
N GLU A 273 -3.05 -17.21 21.45
CA GLU A 273 -2.30 -16.02 21.85
C GLU A 273 -3.20 -14.77 21.78
N PRO A 274 -2.85 -13.65 22.45
CA PRO A 274 -3.62 -12.42 22.35
C PRO A 274 -3.73 -11.95 20.89
N ALA A 275 -4.92 -11.57 20.44
CA ALA A 275 -5.10 -10.99 19.12
C ALA A 275 -4.43 -9.60 19.04
N PRO A 276 -3.93 -9.17 17.85
CA PRO A 276 -3.41 -7.83 17.67
C PRO A 276 -4.54 -6.78 17.79
N GLU A 277 -4.22 -5.66 18.43
CA GLU A 277 -5.08 -4.48 18.43
C GLU A 277 -4.43 -3.43 17.52
N PHE A 278 -5.09 -3.15 16.39
CA PHE A 278 -4.64 -2.14 15.42
C PHE A 278 -5.49 -0.88 15.59
N ILE A 279 -4.82 0.26 15.70
CA ILE A 279 -5.41 1.60 15.77
C ILE A 279 -5.01 2.31 14.49
N ILE A 280 -5.98 2.86 13.77
CA ILE A 280 -5.75 3.56 12.51
C ILE A 280 -5.97 5.05 12.75
N SER A 281 -5.01 5.85 12.29
CA SER A 281 -5.01 7.31 12.36
C SER A 281 -4.54 7.90 11.03
N ALA A 282 -4.42 9.22 10.93
CA ALA A 282 -3.92 9.92 9.74
C ALA A 282 -4.68 9.53 8.45
N GLY A 283 -6.00 9.32 8.57
CA GLY A 283 -6.84 8.91 7.43
C GLY A 283 -6.52 7.52 6.86
N GLY A 284 -5.78 6.66 7.56
CA GLY A 284 -5.35 5.35 7.06
C GLY A 284 -3.85 5.27 6.75
N SER A 285 -3.16 6.41 6.67
CA SER A 285 -1.71 6.45 6.41
C SER A 285 -0.86 6.13 7.65
N GLN A 286 -1.48 5.96 8.82
CA GLN A 286 -0.81 5.51 10.03
C GLN A 286 -1.58 4.39 10.74
N ILE A 287 -0.84 3.36 11.14
CA ILE A 287 -1.34 2.23 11.89
C ILE A 287 -0.45 2.00 13.10
N THR A 288 -1.06 1.83 14.28
CA THR A 288 -0.35 1.45 15.51
C THR A 288 -0.88 0.11 16.02
N GLN A 289 0.02 -0.81 16.35
CA GLN A 289 -0.30 -2.07 17.00
C GLN A 289 0.20 -2.03 18.46
N THR A 290 -0.68 -2.31 19.43
CA THR A 290 -0.40 -2.01 20.86
C THR A 290 -0.16 -3.25 21.75
N VAL A 291 -0.36 -4.45 21.23
CA VAL A 291 -0.42 -5.69 22.03
C VAL A 291 0.72 -6.64 21.66
N ASN A 292 1.43 -7.21 22.64
CA ASN A 292 2.28 -8.36 22.33
C ASN A 292 1.33 -9.53 21.96
N SER A 293 1.23 -9.82 20.67
CA SER A 293 0.14 -10.56 20.06
C SER A 293 0.62 -11.73 19.21
N ALA A 294 -0.33 -12.60 18.86
CA ALA A 294 -0.17 -13.67 17.89
C ALA A 294 0.47 -13.17 16.59
N THR A 295 1.08 -14.09 15.85
CA THR A 295 1.48 -13.80 14.47
C THR A 295 0.25 -13.42 13.67
N ALA A 296 0.28 -12.24 13.06
CA ALA A 296 -0.85 -11.68 12.35
C ALA A 296 -0.41 -10.71 11.27
N LEU A 297 -1.32 -10.47 10.32
CA LEU A 297 -1.20 -9.40 9.35
C LEU A 297 -2.49 -8.60 9.29
N MET A 298 -2.36 -7.37 8.79
CA MET A 298 -3.48 -6.53 8.39
C MET A 298 -3.23 -6.09 6.96
N TYR A 299 -4.24 -6.16 6.10
CA TYR A 299 -4.10 -5.83 4.68
C TYR A 299 -5.25 -4.96 4.19
N GLY A 300 -5.01 -4.16 3.15
CA GLY A 300 -6.00 -3.27 2.52
C GLY A 300 -6.85 -3.99 1.48
N ASP A 301 -7.95 -3.38 1.08
CA ASP A 301 -8.84 -3.87 0.02
C ASP A 301 -8.21 -3.77 -1.38
N TYR A 302 -7.48 -2.69 -1.66
CA TYR A 302 -6.87 -2.48 -2.97
C TYR A 302 -5.76 -3.47 -3.29
N SER A 303 -5.87 -4.03 -4.49
CA SER A 303 -4.94 -4.96 -5.08
C SER A 303 -4.18 -4.27 -6.22
N PHE A 304 -2.92 -4.66 -6.40
CA PHE A 304 -2.01 -3.99 -7.33
C PHE A 304 -1.27 -5.00 -8.19
N TYR A 305 -1.09 -4.69 -9.47
CA TYR A 305 -0.13 -5.39 -10.32
C TYR A 305 1.31 -4.96 -9.97
N GLY A 306 1.78 -3.84 -10.53
CA GLY A 306 3.05 -3.25 -10.11
C GLY A 306 2.84 -2.11 -9.12
N VAL A 307 3.66 -2.07 -8.08
CA VAL A 307 3.48 -1.12 -6.99
C VAL A 307 4.80 -0.64 -6.41
N ASP A 308 4.82 0.63 -6.04
CA ASP A 308 5.80 1.17 -5.11
C ASP A 308 5.11 1.38 -3.75
N TYR A 309 5.70 0.84 -2.67
CA TYR A 309 5.11 0.88 -1.32
C TYR A 309 6.13 1.34 -0.29
N ASP A 310 5.87 2.50 0.29
CA ASP A 310 6.75 3.17 1.22
C ASP A 310 6.05 3.35 2.58
N GLY A 311 6.85 3.48 3.63
CA GLY A 311 6.31 3.78 4.95
C GLY A 311 7.41 3.94 5.99
N THR A 312 7.03 4.42 7.16
CA THR A 312 7.93 4.66 8.27
C THR A 312 7.62 3.70 9.40
N PHE A 313 8.63 2.96 9.80
CA PHE A 313 8.60 1.94 10.83
C PHE A 313 9.20 2.47 12.12
N PHE A 314 8.49 2.32 13.23
CA PHE A 314 8.94 2.73 14.55
C PHE A 314 8.43 1.75 15.60
N ILE A 315 9.30 1.29 16.50
CA ILE A 315 8.90 0.44 17.64
C ILE A 315 9.32 1.11 18.93
N GLU A 316 8.37 1.30 19.84
CA GLU A 316 8.69 1.73 21.19
C GLU A 316 9.51 0.68 21.97
N LYS A 317 10.00 1.07 23.14
CA LYS A 317 10.73 0.13 23.99
C LYS A 317 9.77 -0.85 24.67
N SER A 318 9.59 -2.03 24.07
CA SER A 318 8.68 -3.06 24.57
C SER A 318 9.26 -4.48 24.56
N ASP A 319 9.69 -4.99 23.41
CA ASP A 319 10.15 -6.38 23.20
C ASP A 319 11.28 -6.48 22.14
N ASP A 320 11.62 -7.66 21.60
CA ASP A 320 12.68 -7.83 20.59
C ASP A 320 12.28 -8.70 19.37
N ASP A 321 10.99 -8.69 19.07
CA ASP A 321 10.32 -9.59 18.15
C ASP A 321 10.10 -9.01 16.75
N TYR A 322 9.19 -9.61 15.98
CA TYR A 322 9.02 -9.34 14.56
C TYR A 322 7.98 -8.25 14.31
N ALA A 323 8.34 -7.35 13.41
CA ALA A 323 7.40 -6.50 12.72
C ALA A 323 7.87 -6.26 11.28
N GLY A 324 6.97 -5.80 10.43
CA GLY A 324 7.25 -5.66 9.00
C GLY A 324 6.03 -5.30 8.18
N PHE A 325 6.08 -5.61 6.90
CA PHE A 325 5.01 -5.35 5.94
C PHE A 325 4.87 -6.49 4.94
N ILE A 326 3.70 -6.59 4.31
CA ILE A 326 3.39 -7.56 3.28
C ILE A 326 3.09 -6.86 1.95
N PHE A 327 3.23 -7.60 0.86
CA PHE A 327 2.84 -7.18 -0.47
C PHE A 327 2.55 -8.41 -1.33
N GLY A 328 1.82 -8.23 -2.43
CA GLY A 328 1.35 -9.34 -3.25
C GLY A 328 0.50 -10.33 -2.45
N TYR A 329 -0.32 -9.81 -1.52
CA TYR A 329 -1.21 -10.66 -0.74
C TYR A 329 -2.39 -11.10 -1.61
N GLN A 330 -2.43 -12.39 -1.91
CA GLN A 330 -3.52 -13.05 -2.65
C GLN A 330 -4.42 -13.80 -1.69
N SER A 331 -3.87 -14.55 -0.74
CA SER A 331 -4.63 -15.19 0.34
C SER A 331 -3.78 -15.36 1.59
N SER A 332 -4.39 -15.83 2.69
CA SER A 332 -3.67 -16.19 3.92
C SER A 332 -2.60 -17.28 3.72
N LYS A 333 -2.58 -17.92 2.54
CA LYS A 333 -1.61 -18.93 2.12
C LYS A 333 -0.56 -18.39 1.15
N LYS A 334 -0.78 -17.26 0.48
CA LYS A 334 0.04 -16.82 -0.67
C LYS A 334 0.30 -15.31 -0.62
N PHE A 335 1.49 -14.93 -0.17
CA PHE A 335 1.92 -13.52 -0.05
C PHE A 335 3.45 -13.39 0.11
N TYR A 336 3.99 -12.20 -0.14
CA TYR A 336 5.34 -11.85 0.29
C TYR A 336 5.32 -11.07 1.61
N VAL A 337 6.37 -11.25 2.41
CA VAL A 337 6.55 -10.53 3.67
C VAL A 337 7.99 -10.09 3.85
N VAL A 338 8.17 -8.80 4.13
CA VAL A 338 9.42 -8.24 4.67
C VAL A 338 9.25 -8.13 6.17
N MET A 339 10.11 -8.78 6.94
CA MET A 339 10.03 -8.82 8.40
C MET A 339 11.39 -8.57 9.04
N TRP A 340 11.39 -7.94 10.21
CA TRP A 340 12.60 -7.56 10.91
C TRP A 340 12.54 -7.95 12.39
N LYS A 341 13.53 -8.73 12.84
CA LYS A 341 13.68 -9.11 14.26
C LYS A 341 14.94 -8.51 14.87
N ARG A 342 14.88 -8.19 16.16
CA ARG A 342 15.99 -7.63 16.93
C ARG A 342 16.91 -8.68 17.56
N SER A 343 16.38 -9.74 18.14
CA SER A 343 17.20 -10.77 18.80
C SER A 343 17.02 -12.15 18.17
N ASN A 344 18.05 -12.98 18.25
CA ASN A 344 17.93 -14.40 17.90
C ASN A 344 17.07 -15.14 18.92
N GLN A 345 16.08 -15.92 18.48
CA GLN A 345 15.19 -16.63 19.39
C GLN A 345 14.57 -17.87 18.75
N THR A 346 14.54 -18.96 19.52
CA THR A 346 13.79 -20.16 19.15
C THR A 346 12.32 -19.97 19.51
N TYR A 347 11.42 -20.31 18.58
CA TYR A 347 9.98 -20.19 18.82
C TYR A 347 9.53 -21.07 20.00
N TRP A 348 8.62 -20.56 20.83
CA TRP A 348 8.11 -21.29 22.00
C TRP A 348 6.92 -22.20 21.67
N VAL A 349 6.25 -21.95 20.54
CA VAL A 349 5.17 -22.80 20.02
C VAL A 349 5.72 -23.70 18.91
N GLY A 350 5.24 -24.95 18.82
CA GLY A 350 5.51 -25.81 17.67
C GLY A 350 6.89 -26.48 17.64
N HIS A 351 7.57 -26.36 16.49
CA HIS A 351 8.66 -27.24 16.04
C HIS A 351 10.08 -26.70 16.33
N ASN A 352 10.19 -25.68 17.19
CA ASN A 352 11.43 -25.05 17.62
C ASN A 352 12.21 -24.40 16.46
N SER A 353 11.50 -23.75 15.54
CA SER A 353 12.14 -22.95 14.51
C SER A 353 12.96 -21.81 15.10
N MET A 354 14.16 -21.59 14.56
CA MET A 354 15.11 -20.57 15.03
C MET A 354 14.97 -19.30 14.19
N ALA A 355 14.60 -18.20 14.83
CA ALA A 355 14.63 -16.87 14.25
C ALA A 355 16.03 -16.25 14.45
N ILE A 356 16.54 -15.64 13.38
CA ILE A 356 17.80 -14.89 13.36
C ILE A 356 17.46 -13.40 13.18
N ALA A 357 18.15 -12.53 13.90
CA ALA A 357 18.01 -11.09 13.79
C ALA A 357 18.33 -10.57 12.38
N GLY A 358 17.81 -9.39 12.07
CA GLY A 358 17.98 -8.74 10.76
C GLY A 358 16.77 -8.86 9.84
N LEU A 359 16.77 -8.02 8.81
CA LEU A 359 15.71 -7.93 7.80
C LEU A 359 15.67 -9.19 6.94
N GLN A 360 14.47 -9.71 6.70
CA GLN A 360 14.21 -10.90 5.91
C GLN A 360 13.12 -10.60 4.89
N LEU A 361 13.29 -11.08 3.66
CA LEU A 361 12.22 -11.21 2.68
C LEU A 361 11.87 -12.70 2.55
N LYS A 362 10.60 -13.02 2.71
CA LYS A 362 10.08 -14.37 2.54
C LYS A 362 8.89 -14.38 1.58
N LYS A 363 8.77 -15.48 0.85
CA LYS A 363 7.56 -15.86 0.13
C LYS A 363 6.80 -16.90 0.95
N VAL A 364 5.54 -16.65 1.18
CA VAL A 364 4.59 -17.60 1.76
C VAL A 364 3.85 -18.26 0.62
N HIS A 365 3.92 -19.58 0.57
CA HIS A 365 3.12 -20.43 -0.31
C HIS A 365 2.78 -21.66 0.53
N SER A 366 1.74 -21.52 1.35
CA SER A 366 1.40 -22.44 2.42
C SER A 366 0.40 -23.49 1.95
N SER A 367 0.69 -24.76 2.27
CA SER A 367 -0.26 -25.86 2.05
C SER A 367 -1.29 -26.01 3.17
N THR A 368 -1.13 -25.27 4.27
CA THR A 368 -1.96 -25.40 5.48
C THR A 368 -2.77 -24.14 5.79
N GLY A 369 -2.33 -22.98 5.29
CA GLY A 369 -2.85 -21.69 5.73
C GLY A 369 -2.59 -21.41 7.22
N PRO A 370 -3.34 -20.47 7.82
CA PRO A 370 -3.33 -20.14 9.24
C PRO A 370 -3.34 -21.38 10.13
N SER A 371 -2.18 -21.67 10.73
CA SER A 371 -1.94 -22.87 11.54
C SER A 371 -0.64 -22.77 12.33
N GLU A 372 -0.43 -23.68 13.27
CA GLU A 372 0.84 -23.80 13.99
C GLU A 372 2.04 -24.03 13.07
N PHE A 373 1.84 -24.68 11.92
CA PHE A 373 2.90 -24.95 10.94
C PHE A 373 3.33 -23.68 10.22
N LEU A 374 2.37 -22.87 9.76
CA LEU A 374 2.68 -21.61 9.09
C LEU A 374 3.23 -20.59 10.08
N ALA A 375 2.70 -20.51 11.30
CA ALA A 375 3.23 -19.63 12.36
C ALA A 375 4.69 -19.97 12.71
N ASP A 376 5.03 -21.26 12.92
CA ASP A 376 6.41 -21.69 13.18
C ASP A 376 7.35 -21.41 11.98
N ALA A 377 6.86 -21.58 10.74
CA ALA A 377 7.63 -21.29 9.54
C ALA A 377 7.85 -19.79 9.30
N LEU A 378 6.87 -18.95 9.62
CA LEU A 378 6.99 -17.48 9.58
C LEU A 378 8.00 -17.00 10.62
N TRP A 379 8.01 -17.60 11.81
CA TRP A 379 9.00 -17.32 12.84
C TRP A 379 10.42 -17.72 12.43
N GLY A 380 10.59 -18.94 11.90
CA GLY A 380 11.91 -19.46 11.51
C GLY A 380 12.55 -18.72 10.34
N THR A 381 13.86 -18.47 10.39
CA THR A 381 14.56 -17.81 9.27
C THR A 381 14.78 -18.74 8.07
N LYS A 382 14.78 -20.06 8.26
CA LYS A 382 15.09 -21.01 7.18
C LYS A 382 13.88 -21.28 6.28
N THR A 383 14.14 -21.57 5.01
CA THR A 383 13.16 -22.17 4.10
C THR A 383 12.56 -23.44 4.68
N THR A 384 11.24 -23.57 4.56
CA THR A 384 10.43 -24.71 4.96
C THR A 384 9.52 -25.15 3.81
N ALA A 385 8.60 -26.09 4.06
CA ALA A 385 7.55 -26.44 3.10
C ALA A 385 6.43 -25.38 3.00
N GLN A 386 6.37 -24.42 3.94
CA GLN A 386 5.32 -23.39 3.99
C GLN A 386 5.84 -22.02 3.52
N VAL A 387 7.13 -21.75 3.74
CA VAL A 387 7.73 -20.43 3.56
C VAL A 387 9.12 -20.57 2.95
N THR A 388 9.41 -19.76 1.92
CA THR A 388 10.73 -19.69 1.26
C THR A 388 11.44 -18.41 1.67
N LEU A 389 12.67 -18.52 2.18
CA LEU A 389 13.53 -17.36 2.41
C LEU A 389 14.13 -16.90 1.08
N LEU A 390 13.75 -15.71 0.61
CA LEU A 390 14.27 -15.12 -0.62
C LEU A 390 15.54 -14.30 -0.35
N TRP A 391 15.57 -13.59 0.78
CA TRP A 391 16.70 -12.76 1.18
C TRP A 391 16.75 -12.56 2.70
N HIS A 392 17.97 -12.41 3.23
CA HIS A 392 18.24 -12.07 4.62
C HIS A 392 19.45 -11.16 4.68
N ASP A 393 19.36 -10.05 5.41
CA ASP A 393 20.49 -9.14 5.60
C ASP A 393 21.69 -9.90 6.19
N SER A 394 22.75 -9.99 5.41
CA SER A 394 24.00 -10.65 5.80
C SER A 394 24.67 -9.99 7.01
N SER A 395 24.40 -8.70 7.25
CA SER A 395 24.92 -7.96 8.40
C SER A 395 24.12 -8.23 9.68
N GLN A 396 22.92 -8.81 9.54
CA GLN A 396 22.00 -9.14 10.65
C GLN A 396 21.77 -7.96 11.58
N VAL A 397 21.67 -6.75 11.02
CA VAL A 397 21.51 -5.54 11.83
C VAL A 397 20.14 -5.58 12.48
N PRO A 398 20.04 -5.55 13.82
CA PRO A 398 18.75 -5.46 14.49
C PRO A 398 18.17 -4.05 14.34
N TRP A 399 16.84 -3.94 14.37
CA TRP A 399 16.19 -2.64 14.56
C TRP A 399 16.45 -2.15 15.99
N ASP A 400 16.55 -0.83 16.19
CA ASP A 400 16.69 -0.19 17.50
C ASP A 400 15.37 0.39 18.01
N HIS A 401 15.22 0.44 19.34
CA HIS A 401 14.04 1.03 19.97
C HIS A 401 13.97 2.54 19.71
N ALA A 402 12.75 3.05 19.62
CA ALA A 402 12.46 4.48 19.47
C ALA A 402 13.30 5.11 18.35
N THR A 403 13.41 4.39 17.24
CA THR A 403 14.15 4.80 16.05
C THR A 403 13.24 4.63 14.85
N SER A 404 13.13 5.69 14.05
CA SER A 404 12.35 5.68 12.82
C SER A 404 13.16 5.14 11.65
N TYR A 405 12.55 4.26 10.88
CA TYR A 405 13.12 3.68 9.68
C TYR A 405 12.15 3.83 8.53
N ARG A 406 12.52 4.57 7.48
CA ARG A 406 11.76 4.61 6.24
C ARG A 406 12.06 3.37 5.42
N TRP A 407 11.06 2.60 5.03
CA TRP A 407 11.20 1.60 3.98
C TRP A 407 10.71 2.15 2.64
N GLN A 408 11.26 1.59 1.58
CA GLN A 408 10.75 1.75 0.21
C GLN A 408 10.78 0.41 -0.48
N LEU A 409 9.69 0.05 -1.14
CA LEU A 409 9.53 -1.18 -1.92
C LEU A 409 9.25 -0.83 -3.38
N ILE A 410 9.88 -1.57 -4.28
CA ILE A 410 9.53 -1.68 -5.70
C ILE A 410 9.16 -3.14 -5.96
N HIS A 411 7.93 -3.36 -6.44
CA HIS A 411 7.47 -4.66 -6.91
C HIS A 411 6.98 -4.56 -8.36
N ARG A 412 7.53 -5.38 -9.25
CA ARG A 412 7.15 -5.45 -10.68
C ARG A 412 6.97 -6.91 -11.10
N PRO A 413 5.75 -7.48 -10.96
CA PRO A 413 5.51 -8.88 -11.29
C PRO A 413 5.84 -9.25 -12.74
N HIS A 414 5.65 -8.34 -13.70
CA HIS A 414 5.93 -8.58 -15.13
C HIS A 414 7.38 -9.01 -15.44
N ILE A 415 8.33 -8.68 -14.55
CA ILE A 415 9.72 -9.14 -14.58
C ILE A 415 10.14 -9.85 -13.28
N GLY A 416 9.21 -10.12 -12.38
CA GLY A 416 9.43 -10.69 -11.05
C GLY A 416 10.33 -9.86 -10.16
N LEU A 417 10.49 -8.55 -10.40
CA LEU A 417 11.41 -7.72 -9.62
C LEU A 417 10.82 -7.41 -8.25
N ILE A 418 11.61 -7.67 -7.22
CA ILE A 418 11.41 -7.19 -5.86
C ILE A 418 12.69 -6.46 -5.44
N ARG A 419 12.57 -5.21 -5.01
CA ARG A 419 13.66 -4.50 -4.34
C ARG A 419 13.11 -3.68 -3.20
N PHE A 420 13.73 -3.77 -2.04
CA PHE A 420 13.40 -2.90 -0.93
C PHE A 420 14.66 -2.39 -0.24
N ARG A 421 14.52 -1.26 0.42
CA ARG A 421 15.57 -0.68 1.25
C ARG A 421 14.99 -0.07 2.51
N PHE A 422 15.82 0.03 3.53
CA PHE A 422 15.52 0.72 4.78
C PHE A 422 16.52 1.84 4.98
N LEU A 423 16.03 2.99 5.42
CA LEU A 423 16.80 4.21 5.66
C LEU A 423 16.45 4.81 7.00
N THR A 424 17.38 5.52 7.61
CA THR A 424 17.11 6.50 8.68
C THR A 424 17.33 7.91 8.12
N SER A 425 17.10 8.94 8.93
CA SER A 425 17.52 10.32 8.60
C SER A 425 19.04 10.45 8.32
N SER A 426 19.84 9.46 8.73
CA SER A 426 21.28 9.41 8.46
C SER A 426 21.66 8.66 7.16
N GLY A 427 20.69 8.08 6.46
CA GLY A 427 20.87 7.38 5.18
C GLY A 427 20.48 5.91 5.19
N ILE A 428 20.87 5.19 4.13
CA ILE A 428 20.52 3.78 3.91
C ILE A 428 21.21 2.88 4.94
N ILE A 429 20.43 2.01 5.58
CA ILE A 429 20.93 0.97 6.50
C ILE A 429 20.91 -0.43 5.89
N ALA A 430 20.01 -0.68 4.92
CA ALA A 430 19.92 -1.93 4.20
C ALA A 430 19.33 -1.69 2.80
N ASP A 431 19.83 -2.40 1.79
CA ASP A 431 19.27 -2.48 0.43
C ASP A 431 19.34 -3.95 0.01
N SER A 432 18.22 -4.51 -0.42
CA SER A 432 18.14 -5.91 -0.84
C SER A 432 18.91 -6.18 -2.15
N GLY A 433 19.15 -5.13 -2.94
CA GLY A 433 19.41 -5.26 -4.37
C GLY A 433 18.18 -5.78 -5.11
N ASN A 434 18.33 -6.02 -6.42
CA ASN A 434 17.28 -6.63 -7.23
C ASN A 434 17.16 -8.12 -6.91
N ILE A 435 16.02 -8.54 -6.37
CA ILE A 435 15.61 -9.93 -6.16
C ILE A 435 14.60 -10.28 -7.26
N TYR A 436 14.62 -11.53 -7.73
CA TYR A 436 13.70 -11.99 -8.77
C TYR A 436 12.88 -13.19 -8.29
N ASP A 437 11.56 -13.04 -8.27
CA ASP A 437 10.56 -14.05 -7.97
C ASP A 437 9.25 -13.67 -8.68
N ASP A 438 8.66 -14.59 -9.45
CA ASP A 438 7.48 -14.37 -10.28
C ASP A 438 6.31 -15.31 -9.92
N ASP A 439 6.34 -15.91 -8.73
CA ASP A 439 5.30 -16.84 -8.26
C ASP A 439 3.97 -16.16 -7.87
N ILE A 440 4.01 -14.86 -7.60
CA ILE A 440 2.85 -14.08 -7.14
C ILE A 440 2.73 -12.87 -8.08
N GLY A 441 1.67 -12.85 -8.88
CA GLY A 441 1.46 -11.93 -10.00
C GLY A 441 1.02 -10.52 -9.62
N GLY A 442 0.94 -10.20 -8.33
CA GLY A 442 0.34 -8.97 -7.83
C GLY A 442 -0.39 -9.27 -6.52
N GLY A 443 -1.17 -8.31 -6.05
CA GLY A 443 -2.04 -8.48 -4.89
C GLY A 443 -2.00 -7.30 -3.94
N ARG A 444 -2.60 -7.50 -2.77
CA ARG A 444 -2.81 -6.45 -1.77
C ARG A 444 -1.56 -6.14 -0.96
N LEU A 445 -1.58 -4.95 -0.37
CA LEU A 445 -0.55 -4.46 0.56
C LEU A 445 -1.00 -4.60 2.01
N GLY A 446 -0.06 -4.55 2.94
CA GLY A 446 -0.39 -4.58 4.36
C GLY A 446 0.80 -4.54 5.30
N ILE A 447 0.51 -4.69 6.58
CA ILE A 447 1.47 -4.71 7.68
C ILE A 447 1.51 -6.07 8.37
N TYR A 448 2.63 -6.40 9.01
CA TYR A 448 2.86 -7.69 9.65
C TYR A 448 3.44 -7.52 11.06
N CYS A 449 2.92 -8.29 12.03
CA CYS A 449 3.50 -8.37 13.37
C CYS A 449 3.51 -9.81 13.89
N ALA A 450 4.48 -10.11 14.77
CA ALA A 450 4.46 -11.32 15.58
C ALA A 450 5.18 -11.09 16.90
N SER A 451 4.46 -11.26 18.02
CA SER A 451 4.96 -11.13 19.39
C SER A 451 5.60 -9.78 19.75
N GLN A 452 5.31 -8.74 18.97
CA GLN A 452 5.88 -7.40 19.16
C GLN A 452 4.76 -6.40 19.40
N ALA A 453 4.87 -5.61 20.48
CA ALA A 453 3.91 -4.58 20.86
C ALA A 453 4.43 -3.17 20.56
N TYR A 454 3.52 -2.20 20.46
CA TYR A 454 3.83 -0.78 20.28
C TYR A 454 4.64 -0.51 19.02
N ILE A 455 4.16 -1.09 17.91
CA ILE A 455 4.68 -0.87 16.57
C ILE A 455 3.84 0.23 15.93
N THR A 456 4.49 1.21 15.33
CA THR A 456 3.88 2.23 14.48
C THR A 456 4.39 2.08 13.06
N TRP A 457 3.47 1.97 12.12
CA TRP A 457 3.69 2.17 10.70
C TRP A 457 3.05 3.50 10.33
N ALA A 458 3.86 4.55 10.13
CA ALA A 458 3.42 5.90 9.82
C ALA A 458 3.76 6.28 8.38
N SER A 459 3.17 7.36 7.86
CA SER A 459 3.45 7.85 6.50
C SER A 459 3.40 6.75 5.43
N LEU A 460 2.44 5.83 5.56
CA LEU A 460 2.18 4.75 4.61
C LEU A 460 1.71 5.37 3.30
N ALA A 461 2.45 5.09 2.23
CA ALA A 461 2.15 5.61 0.90
C ALA A 461 2.39 4.51 -0.13
N TYR A 462 1.51 4.41 -1.11
CA TYR A 462 1.67 3.50 -2.23
C TYR A 462 1.24 4.17 -3.54
N SER A 463 1.78 3.71 -4.66
CA SER A 463 1.43 4.20 -5.99
C SER A 463 1.48 3.08 -7.01
N CYS A 464 0.52 3.04 -7.93
CA CYS A 464 0.52 2.11 -9.05
C CYS A 464 1.69 2.41 -9.98
N ASN A 465 2.47 1.37 -10.30
CA ASN A 465 3.56 1.47 -11.26
C ASN A 465 3.86 0.09 -11.84
N ASP A 466 3.27 -0.20 -12.98
CA ASP A 466 3.30 -1.54 -13.58
C ASP A 466 4.63 -1.89 -14.24
N LEU A 467 5.20 -0.95 -15.00
CA LEU A 467 6.26 -1.22 -15.97
C LEU A 467 7.55 -0.45 -15.72
N SER A 468 7.49 0.67 -15.01
CA SER A 468 8.62 1.59 -14.92
C SER A 468 9.37 1.46 -13.60
N VAL A 469 10.69 1.65 -13.61
CA VAL A 469 11.52 1.68 -12.41
C VAL A 469 12.46 2.90 -12.43
N PRO A 470 12.94 3.37 -11.27
CA PRO A 470 13.95 4.42 -11.23
C PRO A 470 15.21 4.02 -12.01
N GLN A 471 15.91 4.99 -12.58
CA GLN A 471 17.11 4.74 -13.40
C GLN A 471 18.15 3.87 -12.68
N GLU A 472 18.38 4.09 -11.38
CA GLU A 472 19.39 3.33 -10.64
C GLU A 472 19.00 1.86 -10.45
N VAL A 473 17.69 1.57 -10.41
CA VAL A 473 17.17 0.19 -10.36
C VAL A 473 17.24 -0.45 -11.74
N TYR A 474 16.94 0.31 -12.79
CA TYR A 474 17.03 -0.12 -14.18
C TYR A 474 18.46 -0.51 -14.57
N ASP A 475 19.46 0.27 -14.15
CA ASP A 475 20.86 0.02 -14.44
C ASP A 475 21.37 -1.30 -13.84
N ASP A 476 20.75 -1.77 -12.75
CA ASP A 476 21.04 -3.04 -12.09
C ASP A 476 20.26 -4.23 -12.69
N LEU A 477 19.36 -4.00 -13.66
CA LEU A 477 18.59 -5.07 -14.30
C LEU A 477 19.43 -5.86 -15.32
N PRO A 478 19.25 -7.20 -15.41
CA PRO A 478 19.69 -7.99 -16.55
C PRO A 478 19.10 -7.48 -17.88
N LEU A 479 19.86 -7.61 -18.97
CA LEU A 479 19.48 -7.14 -20.30
C LEU A 479 18.11 -7.67 -20.77
N ASP A 480 17.77 -8.91 -20.45
CA ASP A 480 16.49 -9.54 -20.82
C ASP A 480 15.28 -8.94 -20.08
N LYS A 481 15.51 -8.30 -18.94
CA LYS A 481 14.48 -7.56 -18.19
C LYS A 481 14.45 -6.09 -18.60
N GLN A 482 15.61 -5.47 -18.85
CA GLN A 482 15.69 -4.09 -19.35
C GLN A 482 14.88 -3.84 -20.63
N VAL A 483 14.75 -4.83 -21.52
CA VAL A 483 13.94 -4.71 -22.75
C VAL A 483 12.43 -4.73 -22.51
N LYS A 484 11.99 -5.09 -21.30
CA LYS A 484 10.58 -5.17 -20.88
C LYS A 484 10.19 -4.07 -19.88
N THR A 485 11.14 -3.23 -19.48
CA THR A 485 11.00 -2.30 -18.38
C THR A 485 11.25 -0.89 -18.87
N GLU A 486 10.45 0.04 -18.37
CA GLU A 486 10.59 1.45 -18.67
C GLU A 486 11.40 2.15 -17.58
N VAL A 487 12.02 3.28 -17.92
CA VAL A 487 12.68 4.12 -16.90
C VAL A 487 11.71 5.22 -16.51
N ASP A 488 11.46 5.34 -15.21
CA ASP A 488 10.79 6.49 -14.63
C ASP A 488 11.83 7.55 -14.23
N PRO A 489 11.99 8.65 -14.99
CA PRO A 489 12.92 9.71 -14.66
C PRO A 489 12.43 10.61 -13.51
N SER A 490 11.18 10.44 -13.07
CA SER A 490 10.57 11.24 -12.00
C SER A 490 10.97 10.70 -10.62
N LYS A 491 11.23 9.39 -10.51
CA LYS A 491 11.66 8.74 -9.26
C LYS A 491 13.18 8.63 -9.19
N SER A 492 13.70 8.70 -7.97
CA SER A 492 15.12 8.45 -7.71
C SER A 492 15.31 7.41 -6.61
N TRP A 493 16.21 6.48 -6.87
CA TRP A 493 16.71 5.53 -5.89
C TRP A 493 18.12 5.90 -5.39
N SER A 494 18.60 7.12 -5.61
CA SER A 494 19.99 7.50 -5.34
C SER A 494 20.36 7.67 -3.85
N GLY A 495 19.41 7.59 -2.92
CA GLY A 495 19.69 7.59 -1.47
C GLY A 495 20.39 8.84 -0.96
N LYS A 496 20.40 9.94 -1.74
CA LYS A 496 20.90 11.23 -1.27
C LYS A 496 19.88 11.81 -0.31
N VAL A 497 20.23 11.75 0.98
CA VAL A 497 19.82 12.73 1.98
C VAL A 497 20.33 14.09 1.50
#